data_AF-A0AAV0XRJ3-F1
#
_entry.id   AF-A0AAV0XRJ3-F1
#
_cell.length_a   1.000
_cell.length_b   1.000
_cell.length_c   1.000
_cell.angle_alpha   90.00
_cell.angle_beta   90.00
_cell.angle_gamma   90.00
#
_symmetry.space_group_name_H-M   'P 1'
#
loop_
_entity.id
_entity.type
_entity.pdbx_description
1 polymer ?
#
loop_
_entity_poly.entity_id
_entity_poly.type
_entity_poly.pdbx_seq_one_letter_code
_entity_poly.pdbx_strand_id
1 'polypeptide(L)' 'MDIFGIFYEDDDQEIIEFLNYQRRTYTIRMRVDHMTLWDDHDFRIRFRISKVVVLQVLDHINDQISSLTDR' A
#
# COMPACT_ATOMS: atom_id res chain seq x y z
N MET A 1 19.48 37.41 11.48
CA MET A 1 20.39 36.25 11.36
C MET A 1 19.91 35.44 10.20
N ASP A 2 20.76 35.27 9.20
CA ASP A 2 20.47 34.49 8.00
C ASP A 2 20.61 33.01 8.35
N ILE A 3 19.50 32.26 8.31
CA ILE A 3 19.43 30.85 8.72
C ILE A 3 20.35 29.99 7.84
N PHE A 4 20.64 30.45 6.62
CA PHE A 4 21.50 29.75 5.65
C PHE A 4 23.01 29.85 5.96
N GLY A 5 23.44 30.74 6.86
CA GLY A 5 24.87 30.90 7.20
C GLY A 5 25.40 29.91 8.23
N ILE A 6 24.54 29.07 8.83
CA ILE A 6 24.87 28.14 9.92
C ILE A 6 25.12 26.71 9.41
N PHE A 7 24.69 26.38 8.18
CA PHE A 7 24.65 25.01 7.65
C PHE A 7 25.73 24.71 6.58
N TYR A 8 26.94 25.26 6.73
CA TYR A 8 28.04 25.10 5.76
C TYR A 8 29.21 24.26 6.32
N GLU A 9 28.94 23.30 7.20
CA GLU A 9 29.91 22.25 7.56
C GLU A 9 29.47 20.91 6.93
N ASP A 10 30.42 20.03 6.55
CA ASP A 10 30.16 18.78 5.79
C ASP A 10 29.11 17.84 6.43
N ASP A 11 28.78 18.05 7.71
CA ASP A 11 27.74 17.31 8.46
C ASP A 11 26.30 17.79 8.16
N ASP A 12 26.13 18.89 7.43
CA ASP A 12 24.81 19.47 7.12
C ASP A 12 24.15 18.85 5.89
N GLN A 13 24.84 17.96 5.18
CA GLN A 13 24.33 17.30 3.96
C GLN A 13 23.04 16.50 4.22
N GLU A 14 22.93 15.82 5.36
CA GLU A 14 21.71 15.08 5.76
C GLU A 14 20.52 16.04 5.96
N ILE A 15 20.78 17.21 6.54
CA ILE A 15 19.77 18.25 6.79
C ILE A 15 19.30 18.85 5.46
N ILE A 16 20.24 19.12 4.55
CA ILE A 16 19.96 19.61 3.20
C ILE A 16 19.13 18.58 2.42
N GLU A 17 19.46 17.30 2.49
CA GLU A 17 18.70 16.22 1.86
C GLU A 17 17.28 16.09 2.43
N PHE A 18 17.13 16.22 3.75
CA PHE A 18 15.82 16.23 4.40
C PHE A 18 14.96 17.44 3.98
N LEU A 19 15.54 18.65 3.98
CA LEU A 19 14.83 19.87 3.57
C LEU A 19 14.45 19.84 2.09
N ASN A 20 15.30 19.26 1.25
CA ASN A 20 15.05 19.09 -0.19
C ASN A 20 14.25 17.83 -0.52
N TYR A 21 13.83 17.03 0.48
CA TYR A 21 13.06 15.81 0.25
C TYR A 21 11.70 16.15 -0.36
N GLN A 22 11.61 15.98 -1.67
CA GLN A 22 10.33 16.00 -2.38
C GLN A 22 9.66 14.65 -2.19
N ARG A 23 8.56 14.64 -1.41
CA ARG A 23 7.69 13.46 -1.35
C ARG A 23 7.31 13.07 -2.77
N ARG A 24 7.52 11.79 -3.11
CA ARG A 24 7.05 11.25 -4.38
C ARG A 24 5.57 11.59 -4.53
N THR A 25 5.22 12.17 -5.66
CA THR A 25 3.83 12.46 -5.99
C THR A 25 3.02 11.17 -5.91
N TYR A 26 2.00 11.18 -5.06
CA TYR A 26 1.11 10.05 -4.89
C TYR A 26 0.39 9.80 -6.22
N THR A 27 0.76 8.71 -6.90
CA THR A 27 0.10 8.32 -8.15
C THR A 27 -1.00 7.34 -7.82
N ILE A 28 -2.26 7.75 -7.96
CA ILE A 28 -3.40 6.83 -7.91
C ILE A 28 -3.33 5.96 -9.16
N ARG A 29 -3.09 4.66 -8.96
CA ARG A 29 -3.18 3.65 -10.02
C ARG A 29 -4.39 2.79 -9.78
N MET A 30 -5.10 2.48 -10.86
CA MET A 30 -6.14 1.45 -10.80
C MET A 30 -5.51 0.14 -10.34
N ARG A 31 -6.06 -0.45 -9.28
CA ARG A 31 -5.62 -1.77 -8.82
C ARG A 31 -6.07 -2.80 -9.84
N VAL A 32 -5.19 -3.74 -10.13
CA VAL A 32 -5.51 -4.89 -10.98
C VAL A 32 -6.48 -5.79 -10.23
N ASP A 33 -7.60 -6.11 -10.86
CA ASP A 33 -8.47 -7.16 -10.37
C ASP A 33 -7.89 -8.53 -10.74
N HIS A 34 -7.22 -9.16 -9.78
CA HIS A 34 -6.61 -10.46 -9.95
C HIS A 34 -7.61 -11.63 -10.02
N MET A 35 -8.85 -11.43 -9.55
CA MET A 35 -9.88 -12.48 -9.60
C MET A 35 -10.39 -12.69 -11.03
N THR A 36 -10.39 -11.63 -11.84
CA THR A 36 -10.79 -11.68 -13.26
C THR A 36 -9.61 -11.85 -14.21
N LEU A 37 -8.42 -11.32 -13.88
CA LEU A 37 -7.26 -11.36 -14.78
C LEU A 37 -6.72 -12.77 -15.04
N TRP A 38 -6.69 -13.63 -14.01
CA TRP A 38 -6.06 -14.96 -14.10
C TRP A 38 -7.12 -16.05 -14.14
N ASP A 39 -6.88 -17.16 -14.81
CA ASP A 39 -7.69 -18.37 -14.62
C ASP A 39 -7.40 -19.02 -13.26
N ASP A 40 -8.15 -20.08 -12.91
CA ASP A 40 -8.03 -20.71 -11.59
C ASP A 40 -6.69 -21.43 -11.39
N HIS A 41 -6.09 -21.97 -12.45
CA HIS A 41 -4.81 -22.66 -12.39
C HIS A 41 -3.67 -21.67 -12.13
N ASP A 42 -3.59 -20.62 -12.95
CA ASP A 42 -2.61 -19.56 -12.83
C ASP A 42 -2.77 -18.79 -11.52
N PHE A 43 -4.01 -18.50 -11.11
CA PHE A 43 -4.29 -17.86 -9.84
C PHE A 43 -3.75 -18.71 -8.67
N ARG A 44 -4.04 -20.02 -8.68
CA ARG A 44 -3.57 -20.93 -7.63
C ARG A 44 -2.05 -21.07 -7.62
N ILE A 45 -1.40 -21.05 -8.78
CA ILE A 45 0.06 -21.06 -8.85
C ILE A 45 0.64 -19.76 -8.25
N ARG A 46 0.06 -18.60 -8.56
CA ARG A 46 0.57 -17.31 -8.11
C ARG A 46 0.34 -17.05 -6.63
N PHE A 47 -0.88 -17.26 -6.16
CA PHE A 47 -1.31 -16.89 -4.81
C PHE A 47 -1.35 -18.06 -3.83
N ARG A 48 -1.11 -19.29 -4.31
CA ARG A 48 -1.09 -20.52 -3.49
C ARG A 48 -2.41 -20.79 -2.75
N ILE A 49 -3.50 -20.21 -3.25
CA ILE A 49 -4.86 -20.33 -2.75
C ILE A 49 -5.82 -20.35 -3.95
N SER A 50 -6.94 -21.06 -3.85
CA SER A 50 -7.96 -21.02 -4.91
C SER A 50 -8.85 -19.79 -4.75
N LYS A 51 -9.40 -19.29 -5.87
CA LYS A 51 -10.35 -18.17 -5.84
C LYS A 51 -11.58 -18.45 -4.97
N VAL A 52 -12.06 -19.69 -4.98
CA VAL A 52 -13.19 -20.12 -4.14
C VAL A 52 -12.89 -19.90 -2.66
N VAL A 53 -11.70 -20.27 -2.19
CA VAL A 53 -11.32 -20.07 -0.79
C VAL A 53 -11.17 -18.57 -0.46
N VAL A 54 -10.67 -17.76 -1.39
CA VAL A 54 -10.62 -16.30 -1.21
C VAL A 54 -12.03 -15.75 -0.98
N LEU A 55 -13.01 -16.14 -1.80
CA LEU A 55 -14.41 -15.71 -1.64
C LEU A 55 -14.98 -16.15 -0.27
N GLN A 56 -14.75 -17.39 0.15
CA GLN A 56 -15.20 -17.88 1.46
C GLN A 56 -14.61 -17.08 2.63
N VAL A 57 -13.34 -16.70 2.54
CA VAL A 57 -12.69 -15.85 3.56
C VAL A 57 -13.30 -14.46 3.58
N LEU A 58 -13.59 -13.88 2.40
CA LEU A 58 -14.25 -12.58 2.30
C LEU A 58 -15.66 -12.62 2.88
N ASP A 59 -16.44 -13.66 2.59
CA ASP A 59 -17.77 -13.85 3.16
C ASP A 59 -17.69 -13.93 4.70
N HIS A 60 -16.75 -14.69 5.24
CA HIS A 60 -16.56 -14.80 6.69
C HIS A 60 -16.21 -13.46 7.35
N ILE A 61 -15.34 -12.67 6.71
CA ILE A 61 -15.00 -11.32 7.19
C ILE A 61 -16.22 -10.40 7.09
N ASN A 62 -16.97 -10.47 6.00
CA ASN A 62 -18.17 -9.67 5.81
C ASN A 62 -19.22 -9.95 6.90
N ASP A 63 -19.43 -11.20 7.28
CA ASP A 63 -20.34 -11.58 8.36
C ASP A 63 -19.89 -11.02 9.72
N GLN A 64 -18.58 -11.03 10.00
CA GLN A 64 -18.02 -10.46 11.23
C GLN A 64 -18.20 -8.93 11.29
N ILE A 65 -18.03 -8.23 10.18
CA ILE A 65 -18.18 -6.77 10.12
C ILE A 65 -19.66 -6.38 10.16
N SER A 66 -20.53 -7.12 9.47
CA SER A 66 -21.96 -6.83 9.39
C SER A 66 -22.67 -7.07 10.73
N SER A 67 -22.30 -8.12 11.46
CA SER A 67 -22.91 -8.47 12.75
C SER A 67 -22.64 -7.46 13.89
N LEU A 68 -21.64 -6.58 13.75
CA LEU A 68 -21.35 -5.51 14.72
C LEU A 68 -22.29 -4.30 14.58
N THR A 69 -23.04 -4.19 13.48
CA THR A 69 -23.88 -3.00 13.20
C THR A 69 -25.39 -3.29 13.23
N ASP A 70 -25.82 -4.55 13.25
CA ASP A 70 -27.22 -4.92 13.51
C ASP A 70 -27.49 -4.92 15.02
N ARG A 71 -27.81 -3.72 15.53
CA ARG A 71 -28.26 -3.45 16.89
C ARG A 71 -29.72 -3.03 16.91
#